data_AF-A0AAT9FQ95-F1
#
_entry.id   AF-A0AAT9FQ95-F1
#
_cell.length_a   1.000
_cell.length_b   1.000
_cell.length_c   1.000
_cell.angle_alpha   90.00
_cell.angle_beta   90.00
_cell.angle_gamma   90.00
#
_symmetry.space_group_name_H-M   'P 1'
#
loop_
_entity.id
_entity.type
_entity.pdbx_description
1 polymer ?
#
loop_
_entity_poly.entity_id
_entity_poly.type
_entity_poly.pdbx_seq_one_letter_code
_entity_poly.pdbx_strand_id
1 'polypeptide(L)'
;MKTSLAITLTIAVLFSYLIWNQKNKGDSLLSEQQILLKETAKKGSVTRSTPRTAKRNNRSIREKIDPAAFAAELMRYNRDMKLLMEKGDHGDDKMLTKKIISQMDQLQALSNTELSEVIMHISHAKEFDLYERRRLSWFLLDSLTKHDPHLTLNTLLDSDLRRFLSQYNNDDSRYVNKALESLASKSPDTAIDWFRSHSDIFSKPQQQLNYSALVRGIARVDYAKALEICDESEQGKSMIPNLVFLVPRDSASRLAALNGLRQWSKRHNHSEGSQTVLSNSVMRLAHGGRVHLDKADFGEVMTWMKQAKVTQGELGAFVRTSSVDLIHYIKPEQAGEWAEWLGYTFSEDQSTRRLKQLATSNRTKKYIKKWITTAADGPAKKIITQELEQ
;
A
#
# COMPACT_ATOMS: atom_id res chain seq x y z
N MET A 1 1.05 32.19 6.55
CA MET A 1 1.29 30.89 7.23
C MET A 1 0.19 30.46 8.21
N LYS A 2 -0.47 31.37 8.96
CA LYS A 2 -1.51 31.01 9.94
C LYS A 2 -2.80 30.40 9.32
N THR A 3 -3.17 30.80 8.10
CA THR A 3 -4.33 30.29 7.36
C THR A 3 -4.25 28.80 6.97
N SER A 4 -3.03 28.27 6.77
CA SER A 4 -2.80 26.85 6.46
C SER A 4 -3.01 25.95 7.69
N LEU A 5 -2.77 26.48 8.89
CA LEU A 5 -2.80 25.72 10.15
C LEU A 5 -4.23 25.44 10.60
N ALA A 6 -5.12 26.42 10.42
CA ALA A 6 -6.53 26.34 10.83
C ALA A 6 -7.29 25.21 10.12
N ILE A 7 -7.22 25.21 8.79
CA ILE A 7 -7.91 24.22 7.94
C ILE A 7 -7.27 22.83 8.11
N THR A 8 -5.98 22.77 8.45
CA THR A 8 -5.28 21.51 8.78
C THR A 8 -5.73 20.94 10.10
N LEU A 9 -6.07 21.77 11.08
CA LEU A 9 -6.67 21.33 12.33
C LEU A 9 -8.08 20.78 12.11
N THR A 10 -8.94 21.46 11.36
CA THR A 10 -10.31 20.96 11.08
C THR A 10 -10.24 19.62 10.36
N ILE A 11 -9.44 19.51 9.30
CA ILE A 11 -9.28 18.23 8.58
C ILE A 11 -8.63 17.17 9.47
N ALA A 12 -7.65 17.51 10.31
CA ALA A 12 -7.04 16.57 11.24
C ALA A 12 -8.04 16.06 12.30
N VAL A 13 -8.96 16.91 12.76
CA VAL A 13 -10.08 16.51 13.64
C VAL A 13 -11.04 15.59 12.90
N LEU A 14 -11.39 15.89 11.65
CA LEU A 14 -12.21 15.01 10.81
C LEU A 14 -11.53 13.65 10.58
N PHE A 15 -10.23 13.62 10.28
CA PHE A 15 -9.46 12.38 10.11
C PHE A 15 -9.35 11.58 11.41
N SER A 16 -9.08 12.24 12.54
CA SER A 16 -8.95 11.58 13.84
C SER A 16 -10.26 10.94 14.26
N TYR A 17 -11.39 11.61 14.01
CA TYR A 17 -12.71 11.09 14.28
C TYR A 17 -13.11 9.93 13.33
N LEU A 18 -12.83 10.05 12.03
CA LEU A 18 -13.09 8.98 11.06
C LEU A 18 -12.26 7.72 11.36
N ILE A 19 -10.98 7.88 11.71
CA ILE A 19 -10.10 6.77 12.11
C ILE A 19 -10.62 6.13 13.41
N TRP A 20 -11.01 6.94 14.40
CA TRP A 20 -11.55 6.43 15.67
C TRP A 20 -12.85 5.65 15.47
N ASN A 21 -13.77 6.15 14.65
CA ASN A 21 -15.05 5.48 14.39
C ASN A 21 -14.87 4.21 13.53
N GLN A 22 -13.95 4.20 12.56
CA GLN A 22 -13.59 2.99 11.83
C GLN A 22 -12.97 1.93 12.74
N LYS A 23 -12.11 2.32 13.69
CA LYS A 23 -11.54 1.42 14.70
C LYS A 23 -12.65 0.80 15.58
N ASN A 24 -13.58 1.62 16.08
CA ASN A 24 -14.70 1.13 16.90
C ASN A 24 -15.66 0.21 16.11
N LYS A 25 -15.87 0.46 14.82
CA LYS A 25 -16.63 -0.45 13.94
C LYS A 25 -15.88 -1.77 13.69
N GLY A 26 -14.56 -1.74 13.57
CA GLY A 26 -13.72 -2.94 13.48
C GLY A 26 -13.76 -3.77 14.78
N ASP A 27 -13.63 -3.11 15.93
CA ASP A 27 -13.65 -3.76 17.24
C ASP A 27 -15.03 -4.36 17.58
N SER A 28 -16.12 -3.73 17.13
CA SER A 28 -17.47 -4.28 17.26
C SER A 28 -17.70 -5.50 16.36
N LEU A 29 -17.21 -5.49 15.11
CA LEU A 29 -17.28 -6.67 14.23
C LEU A 29 -16.40 -7.83 14.74
N LEU A 30 -15.24 -7.54 15.32
CA LEU A 30 -14.37 -8.54 15.94
C LEU A 30 -14.99 -9.14 17.21
N SER A 31 -15.66 -8.32 18.03
CA SER A 31 -16.38 -8.83 19.20
C SER A 31 -17.62 -9.65 18.80
N GLU A 32 -18.33 -9.26 17.74
CA GLU A 32 -19.42 -10.05 17.16
C GLU A 32 -18.91 -11.38 16.58
N GLN A 33 -17.78 -11.39 15.88
CA GLN A 33 -17.12 -12.63 15.44
C GLN A 33 -16.69 -13.51 16.61
N GLN A 34 -16.14 -12.95 17.69
CA GLN A 34 -15.78 -13.72 18.88
C GLN A 34 -17.01 -14.30 19.59
N ILE A 35 -18.14 -13.59 19.59
CA ILE A 35 -19.42 -14.10 20.11
C ILE A 35 -19.91 -15.25 19.23
N LEU A 36 -19.91 -15.08 17.91
CA LEU A 36 -20.31 -16.12 16.95
C LEU A 36 -19.40 -17.36 17.05
N LEU A 37 -18.09 -17.18 17.20
CA LEU A 37 -17.13 -18.26 17.39
C LEU A 37 -17.37 -19.02 18.72
N LYS A 38 -17.68 -18.29 19.80
CA LYS A 38 -18.05 -18.88 21.10
C LYS A 38 -19.39 -19.61 21.03
N GLU A 39 -20.36 -19.11 20.27
CA GLU A 39 -21.65 -19.77 20.03
C GLU A 39 -21.49 -21.05 19.19
N THR A 40 -20.63 -21.03 18.17
CA THR A 40 -20.28 -22.24 17.39
C THR A 40 -19.47 -23.25 18.20
N ALA A 41 -18.66 -22.81 19.15
CA ALA A 41 -17.94 -23.71 20.06
C ALA A 41 -18.85 -24.33 21.12
N LYS A 42 -19.90 -23.63 21.57
CA LYS A 42 -20.90 -24.16 22.52
C LYS A 42 -21.89 -25.14 21.89
N LYS A 43 -22.16 -25.02 20.59
CA LYS A 43 -23.06 -25.91 19.84
C LYS A 43 -22.23 -26.86 19.00
N GLY A 44 -21.73 -27.93 19.60
CA GLY A 44 -20.88 -28.92 18.94
C GLY A 44 -21.48 -29.43 17.62
N SER A 45 -20.86 -29.03 16.51
CA SER A 45 -20.92 -29.59 15.15
C SER A 45 -22.27 -29.64 14.39
N VAL A 46 -22.20 -29.09 13.17
CA VAL A 46 -23.02 -29.32 11.96
C VAL A 46 -24.53 -29.12 12.11
N THR A 47 -24.97 -27.88 11.89
CA THR A 47 -26.26 -27.63 11.24
C THR A 47 -26.05 -26.66 10.08
N ARG A 48 -26.51 -27.09 8.90
CA ARG A 48 -26.59 -26.36 7.64
C ARG A 48 -27.19 -24.98 7.92
N SER A 49 -26.36 -23.95 7.98
CA SER A 49 -26.80 -22.59 8.15
C SER A 49 -27.50 -22.15 6.87
N THR A 50 -28.83 -22.15 6.87
CA THR A 50 -29.58 -21.19 6.07
C THR A 50 -28.93 -19.82 6.26
N PRO A 51 -28.71 -19.02 5.19
CA PRO A 51 -28.16 -17.68 5.33
C PRO A 51 -29.18 -16.86 6.12
N ARG A 52 -29.01 -16.85 7.44
CA ARG A 52 -29.68 -15.93 8.33
C ARG A 52 -29.00 -14.61 8.03
N THR A 53 -29.58 -13.88 7.09
CA THR A 53 -29.30 -12.49 6.80
C THR A 53 -29.06 -11.81 8.14
N ALA A 54 -27.78 -11.51 8.41
CA ALA A 54 -27.42 -10.61 9.49
C ALA A 54 -28.32 -9.41 9.28
N LYS A 55 -29.16 -9.18 10.28
CA LYS A 55 -30.16 -8.11 10.29
C LYS A 55 -29.34 -6.82 10.33
N ARG A 56 -28.92 -6.39 9.13
CA ARG A 56 -28.28 -5.11 8.85
C ARG A 56 -29.18 -4.10 9.54
N ASN A 57 -28.70 -3.53 10.64
CA ASN A 57 -29.45 -2.57 11.44
C ASN A 57 -30.26 -1.69 10.49
N ASN A 58 -31.58 -1.74 10.67
CA ASN A 58 -32.55 -0.99 9.90
C ASN A 58 -31.99 0.42 9.66
N ARG A 59 -31.59 0.71 8.41
CA ARG A 59 -31.55 2.07 7.86
C ARG A 59 -33.01 2.55 7.73
N SER A 60 -33.76 2.54 8.83
CA SER A 60 -35.14 3.00 8.86
C SER A 60 -35.11 4.51 8.70
N ILE A 61 -35.60 4.96 7.54
CA ILE A 61 -35.91 6.36 7.23
C ILE A 61 -34.67 7.27 7.36
N ARG A 62 -33.70 7.10 6.45
CA ARG A 62 -32.74 8.20 6.17
C ARG A 62 -33.57 9.36 5.62
N GLU A 63 -33.56 10.49 6.32
CA GLU A 63 -33.94 11.76 5.70
C GLU A 63 -33.07 11.92 4.44
N LYS A 64 -33.71 12.11 3.29
CA LYS A 64 -32.99 12.25 2.02
C LYS A 64 -32.19 13.55 2.10
N ILE A 65 -30.88 13.45 2.21
CA ILE A 65 -30.00 14.61 2.25
C ILE A 65 -29.89 15.14 0.83
N ASP A 66 -30.26 16.40 0.62
CA ASP A 66 -30.04 17.10 -0.65
C ASP A 66 -28.53 17.40 -0.81
N PRO A 67 -27.85 16.79 -1.80
CA PRO A 67 -26.41 16.98 -2.01
C PRO A 67 -26.01 18.44 -2.27
N ALA A 68 -26.86 19.22 -2.94
CA ALA A 68 -26.59 20.62 -3.22
C ALA A 68 -26.65 21.47 -1.93
N ALA A 69 -27.71 21.27 -1.14
CA ALA A 69 -27.89 21.96 0.14
C ALA A 69 -26.77 21.60 1.13
N PHE A 70 -26.42 20.31 1.22
CA PHE A 70 -25.35 19.86 2.10
C PHE A 70 -23.96 20.35 1.64
N ALA A 71 -23.69 20.39 0.34
CA ALA A 71 -22.46 20.99 -0.20
C ALA A 71 -22.33 22.46 0.20
N ALA A 72 -23.41 23.24 0.05
CA ALA A 72 -23.44 24.65 0.45
C ALA A 72 -23.24 24.82 1.97
N GLU A 73 -23.89 23.99 2.78
CA GLU A 73 -23.72 23.99 4.25
C GLU A 73 -22.28 23.67 4.65
N LEU A 74 -21.68 22.64 4.05
CA LEU A 74 -20.32 22.20 4.32
C LEU A 74 -19.29 23.28 3.95
N MET A 75 -19.49 23.97 2.83
CA MET A 75 -18.64 25.08 2.39
C MET A 75 -18.78 26.31 3.30
N ARG A 76 -20.01 26.68 3.68
CA ARG A 76 -20.25 27.77 4.66
C ARG A 76 -19.59 27.46 5.99
N TYR A 77 -19.75 26.24 6.49
CA TYR A 77 -19.11 25.82 7.72
C TYR A 77 -17.59 25.90 7.65
N ASN A 78 -16.98 25.46 6.55
CA ASN A 78 -15.52 25.56 6.37
C ASN A 78 -15.03 27.02 6.45
N ARG A 79 -15.76 27.94 5.82
CA ARG A 79 -15.49 29.38 5.88
C ARG A 79 -15.66 29.94 7.30
N ASP A 80 -16.77 29.61 7.96
CA ASP A 80 -17.04 30.07 9.34
C ASP A 80 -15.94 29.61 10.29
N MET A 81 -15.48 28.36 10.15
CA MET A 81 -14.38 27.81 10.95
C MET A 81 -13.06 28.52 10.71
N LYS A 82 -12.75 28.84 9.47
CA LYS A 82 -11.55 29.60 9.13
C LYS A 82 -11.57 30.98 9.78
N LEU A 83 -12.71 31.68 9.72
CA LEU A 83 -12.88 33.01 10.33
C LEU A 83 -12.74 32.97 11.86
N LEU A 84 -13.31 31.96 12.53
CA LEU A 84 -13.17 31.78 13.98
C LEU A 84 -11.70 31.57 14.37
N MET A 85 -10.99 30.67 13.66
CA MET A 85 -9.58 30.39 13.93
C MET A 85 -8.65 31.56 13.64
N GLU A 86 -8.94 32.38 12.62
CA GLU A 86 -8.17 33.59 12.31
C GLU A 86 -8.33 34.67 13.38
N LYS A 87 -9.50 34.74 14.03
CA LYS A 87 -9.79 35.67 15.13
C LYS A 87 -9.24 35.19 16.48
N GLY A 88 -8.72 33.97 16.57
CA GLY A 88 -8.32 33.35 17.84
C GLY A 88 -9.50 33.08 18.78
N ASP A 89 -10.72 33.10 18.23
CA ASP A 89 -11.96 32.81 18.95
C ASP A 89 -12.31 31.34 18.71
N HIS A 90 -12.30 30.55 19.78
CA HIS A 90 -12.66 29.13 19.71
C HIS A 90 -14.19 28.93 19.75
N GLY A 91 -14.96 30.00 19.94
CA GLY A 91 -16.40 29.92 20.16
C GLY A 91 -16.75 29.08 21.39
N ASP A 92 -18.03 28.73 21.54
CA ASP A 92 -18.41 27.67 22.47
C ASP A 92 -17.98 26.31 21.89
N ASP A 93 -16.89 25.76 22.42
CA ASP A 93 -16.33 24.47 22.05
C ASP A 93 -17.38 23.35 21.96
N LYS A 94 -18.43 23.38 22.79
CA LYS A 94 -19.50 22.36 22.76
C LYS A 94 -20.39 22.50 21.53
N MET A 95 -20.79 23.72 21.17
CA MET A 95 -21.60 23.98 19.99
C MET A 95 -20.82 23.67 18.71
N LEU A 96 -19.53 24.04 18.69
CA LEU A 96 -18.63 23.70 17.60
C LEU A 96 -18.48 22.18 17.44
N THR A 97 -18.20 21.46 18.54
CA THR A 97 -18.08 20.00 18.54
C THR A 97 -19.37 19.34 18.06
N LYS A 98 -20.53 19.82 18.53
CA LYS A 98 -21.84 19.32 18.08
C LYS A 98 -22.05 19.51 16.58
N LYS A 99 -21.66 20.66 16.03
CA LYS A 99 -21.74 20.95 14.59
C LYS A 99 -20.80 20.04 13.78
N ILE A 100 -19.58 19.80 14.25
CA ILE A 100 -18.64 18.85 13.64
C ILE A 100 -19.24 17.44 13.58
N ILE A 101 -19.76 16.97 14.72
CA ILE A 101 -20.36 15.63 14.81
C ILE A 101 -21.56 15.54 13.87
N SER A 102 -22.45 16.53 13.88
CA SER A 102 -23.62 16.57 12.98
C SER A 102 -23.22 16.48 11.50
N GLN A 103 -22.21 17.23 11.07
CA GLN A 103 -21.74 17.17 9.69
C GLN A 103 -21.07 15.85 9.34
N MET A 104 -20.37 15.24 10.30
CA MET A 104 -19.81 13.90 10.11
C MET A 104 -20.88 12.83 10.02
N ASP A 105 -21.93 12.93 10.84
CA ASP A 105 -23.06 12.03 10.78
C ASP A 105 -23.80 12.16 9.45
N GLN A 106 -24.03 13.40 8.97
CA GLN A 106 -24.60 13.67 7.65
C GLN A 106 -23.70 13.14 6.53
N LEU A 107 -22.38 13.37 6.60
CA LEU A 107 -21.43 12.86 5.61
C LEU A 107 -21.42 11.32 5.55
N GLN A 108 -21.46 10.65 6.71
CA GLN A 108 -21.60 9.19 6.80
C GLN A 108 -23.01 8.71 6.39
N ALA A 109 -24.00 9.61 6.48
CA ALA A 109 -25.36 9.41 6.04
C ALA A 109 -25.53 9.62 4.52
N LEU A 110 -24.52 10.07 3.78
CA LEU A 110 -24.58 10.05 2.31
C LEU A 110 -24.41 8.62 1.78
N SER A 111 -25.00 8.35 0.63
CA SER A 111 -24.60 7.28 -0.28
C SER A 111 -23.37 7.72 -1.09
N ASN A 112 -22.70 6.77 -1.77
CA ASN A 112 -21.55 7.11 -2.59
C ASN A 112 -21.94 8.01 -3.77
N THR A 113 -23.14 7.82 -4.34
CA THR A 113 -23.70 8.68 -5.40
C THR A 113 -23.95 10.10 -4.89
N GLU A 114 -24.62 10.24 -3.74
CA GLU A 114 -24.85 11.56 -3.14
C GLU A 114 -23.51 12.23 -2.78
N LEU A 115 -22.51 11.49 -2.30
CA LEU A 115 -21.17 12.01 -2.04
C LEU A 115 -20.47 12.50 -3.33
N SER A 116 -20.62 11.78 -4.44
CA SER A 116 -20.15 12.22 -5.76
C SER A 116 -20.83 13.53 -6.18
N GLU A 117 -22.14 13.64 -5.98
CA GLU A 117 -22.89 14.87 -6.29
C GLU A 117 -22.44 16.06 -5.41
N VAL A 118 -22.20 15.83 -4.11
CA VAL A 118 -21.63 16.84 -3.20
C VAL A 118 -20.27 17.34 -3.71
N ILE A 119 -19.39 16.44 -4.16
CA ILE A 119 -18.08 16.81 -4.74
C ILE A 119 -18.27 17.72 -5.95
N MET A 120 -19.21 17.38 -6.85
CA MET A 120 -19.54 18.18 -8.03
C MET A 120 -20.11 19.55 -7.64
N HIS A 121 -21.02 19.63 -6.67
CA HIS A 121 -21.54 20.92 -6.22
C HIS A 121 -20.44 21.81 -5.61
N ILE A 122 -19.55 21.24 -4.82
CA ILE A 122 -18.40 21.96 -4.26
C ILE A 122 -17.48 22.47 -5.37
N SER A 123 -17.18 21.69 -6.40
CA SER A 123 -16.31 22.15 -7.50
C SER A 123 -16.90 23.33 -8.25
N HIS A 124 -18.22 23.46 -8.31
CA HIS A 124 -18.92 24.54 -9.02
C HIS A 124 -19.24 25.78 -8.19
N ALA A 125 -19.04 25.76 -6.86
CA ALA A 125 -19.37 26.85 -5.95
C ALA A 125 -18.40 28.06 -6.03
N LYS A 126 -18.44 28.80 -7.16
CA LYS A 126 -17.51 29.89 -7.51
C LYS A 126 -17.46 31.04 -6.49
N GLU A 127 -18.46 31.16 -5.63
CA GLU A 127 -18.53 32.11 -4.52
C GLU A 127 -17.58 31.76 -3.37
N PHE A 128 -16.94 30.58 -3.40
CA PHE A 128 -15.89 30.17 -2.46
C PHE A 128 -14.51 30.14 -3.11
N ASP A 129 -13.50 30.37 -2.27
CA ASP A 129 -12.10 30.36 -2.67
C ASP A 129 -11.72 29.01 -3.31
N LEU A 130 -10.90 29.08 -4.36
CA LEU A 130 -10.51 27.90 -5.15
C LEU A 130 -9.77 26.86 -4.29
N TYR A 131 -8.90 27.31 -3.38
CA TYR A 131 -8.12 26.41 -2.53
C TYR A 131 -9.03 25.68 -1.54
N GLU A 132 -10.01 26.37 -0.94
CA GLU A 132 -11.02 25.78 -0.04
C GLU A 132 -11.84 24.70 -0.73
N ARG A 133 -12.45 25.03 -1.88
CA ARG A 133 -13.26 24.07 -2.67
C ARG A 133 -12.47 22.83 -3.01
N ARG A 134 -11.23 23.00 -3.49
CA ARG A 134 -10.40 21.87 -3.92
C ARG A 134 -9.99 20.98 -2.78
N ARG A 135 -9.61 21.57 -1.65
CA ARG A 135 -9.17 20.83 -0.47
C ARG A 135 -10.32 19.99 0.10
N LEU A 136 -11.53 20.54 0.14
CA LEU A 136 -12.71 19.80 0.54
C LEU A 136 -13.07 18.71 -0.48
N SER A 137 -13.06 19.04 -1.77
CA SER A 137 -13.27 18.04 -2.84
C SER A 137 -12.27 16.89 -2.75
N TRP A 138 -10.99 17.17 -2.47
CA TRP A 138 -9.97 16.15 -2.27
C TRP A 138 -10.29 15.25 -1.07
N PHE A 139 -10.63 15.83 0.07
CA PHE A 139 -11.01 15.06 1.25
C PHE A 139 -12.19 14.11 0.97
N LEU A 140 -13.21 14.61 0.27
CA LEU A 140 -14.38 13.80 -0.09
C LEU A 140 -14.05 12.73 -1.13
N LEU A 141 -13.23 13.05 -2.14
CA LEU A 141 -12.72 12.08 -3.12
C LEU A 141 -11.88 10.97 -2.46
N ASP A 142 -11.07 11.31 -1.44
CA ASP A 142 -10.31 10.32 -0.67
C ASP A 142 -11.23 9.34 0.06
N SER A 143 -12.30 9.86 0.67
CA SER A 143 -13.34 9.06 1.30
C SER A 143 -14.07 8.17 0.28
N LEU A 144 -14.53 8.76 -0.83
CA LEU A 144 -15.20 8.04 -1.91
C LEU A 144 -14.31 6.93 -2.46
N THR A 145 -13.02 7.20 -2.69
CA THR A 145 -12.06 6.20 -3.19
C THR A 145 -11.95 4.97 -2.28
N LYS A 146 -11.94 5.18 -0.97
CA LYS A 146 -11.86 4.08 0.00
C LYS A 146 -13.11 3.20 -0.04
N HIS A 147 -14.28 3.81 -0.21
CA HIS A 147 -15.57 3.11 -0.18
C HIS A 147 -15.97 2.52 -1.54
N ASP A 148 -15.77 3.27 -2.62
CA ASP A 148 -16.21 2.96 -3.97
C ASP A 148 -15.24 3.56 -5.01
N PRO A 149 -14.08 2.92 -5.23
CA PRO A 149 -13.08 3.43 -6.15
C PRO A 149 -13.56 3.43 -7.60
N HIS A 150 -14.51 2.56 -7.96
CA HIS A 150 -15.11 2.55 -9.30
C HIS A 150 -15.97 3.80 -9.52
N LEU A 151 -16.84 4.15 -8.57
CA LEU A 151 -17.59 5.40 -8.67
C LEU A 151 -16.66 6.62 -8.67
N THR A 152 -15.62 6.66 -7.84
CA THR A 152 -14.62 7.76 -7.89
C THR A 152 -14.04 7.93 -9.28
N LEU A 153 -13.62 6.83 -9.92
CA LEU A 153 -13.05 6.88 -11.26
C LEU A 153 -14.05 7.44 -12.28
N ASN A 154 -15.32 7.03 -12.18
CA ASN A 154 -16.39 7.54 -13.04
C ASN A 154 -16.70 9.03 -12.77
N THR A 155 -16.69 9.46 -11.51
CA THR A 155 -16.80 10.89 -11.16
C THR A 155 -15.65 11.69 -11.77
N LEU A 156 -14.44 11.14 -11.79
CA LEU A 156 -13.26 11.75 -12.42
C LEU A 156 -13.29 11.69 -13.96
N LEU A 157 -14.28 11.07 -14.58
CA LEU A 157 -14.53 11.18 -16.03
C LEU A 157 -15.18 12.52 -16.40
N ASP A 158 -15.72 13.25 -15.44
CA ASP A 158 -16.22 14.60 -15.67
C ASP A 158 -15.08 15.59 -15.97
N SER A 159 -15.14 16.24 -17.15
CA SER A 159 -14.09 17.15 -17.61
C SER A 159 -13.98 18.42 -16.77
N ASP A 160 -15.09 18.92 -16.22
CA ASP A 160 -15.10 20.13 -15.40
C ASP A 160 -14.48 19.88 -14.05
N LEU A 161 -14.79 18.74 -13.43
CA LEU A 161 -14.14 18.32 -12.20
C LEU A 161 -12.63 18.10 -12.42
N ARG A 162 -12.20 17.40 -13.48
CA ARG A 162 -10.76 17.23 -13.78
C ARG A 162 -10.05 18.56 -13.96
N ARG A 163 -10.63 19.45 -14.77
CA ARG A 163 -10.07 20.79 -15.01
C ARG A 163 -10.00 21.60 -13.72
N PHE A 164 -11.01 21.52 -12.86
CA PHE A 164 -10.99 22.15 -11.54
C PHE A 164 -9.86 21.60 -10.65
N LEU A 165 -9.65 20.28 -10.67
CA LEU A 165 -8.58 19.62 -9.90
C LEU A 165 -7.17 19.89 -10.47
N SER A 166 -7.00 20.20 -11.76
CA SER A 166 -5.68 20.43 -12.36
C SER A 166 -5.09 21.83 -12.09
N GLN A 167 -5.93 22.85 -11.83
CA GLN A 167 -5.58 24.29 -11.75
C GLN A 167 -4.47 24.76 -10.76
N TYR A 168 -3.92 23.91 -9.89
CA TYR A 168 -3.01 24.33 -8.82
C TYR A 168 -1.66 23.62 -8.89
N ASN A 169 -1.56 22.47 -9.57
CA ASN A 169 -0.32 21.66 -9.62
C ASN A 169 -0.24 20.73 -10.86
N ASN A 170 -1.14 20.83 -11.84
CA ASN A 170 -1.22 19.90 -13.00
C ASN A 170 -1.26 18.40 -12.64
N ASP A 171 -1.75 18.05 -11.43
CA ASP A 171 -1.62 16.69 -10.88
C ASP A 171 -2.98 16.07 -10.49
N ASP A 172 -3.95 16.19 -11.41
CA ASP A 172 -5.19 15.42 -11.38
C ASP A 172 -4.93 13.90 -11.45
N SER A 173 -3.78 13.50 -12.02
CA SER A 173 -3.30 12.13 -12.11
C SER A 173 -3.29 11.41 -10.76
N ARG A 174 -2.99 12.10 -9.65
CA ARG A 174 -2.97 11.49 -8.31
C ARG A 174 -4.30 10.87 -7.92
N TYR A 175 -5.42 11.47 -8.29
CA TYR A 175 -6.74 10.99 -7.89
C TYR A 175 -7.13 9.74 -8.69
N VAL A 176 -6.92 9.80 -10.01
CA VAL A 176 -7.14 8.65 -10.90
C VAL A 176 -6.22 7.50 -10.49
N ASN A 177 -4.93 7.76 -10.29
CA ASN A 177 -3.97 6.76 -9.82
C ASN A 177 -4.42 6.09 -8.52
N LYS A 178 -4.81 6.88 -7.52
CA LYS A 178 -5.21 6.33 -6.22
C LYS A 178 -6.48 5.50 -6.32
N ALA A 179 -7.48 5.97 -7.05
CA ALA A 179 -8.73 5.25 -7.25
C ALA A 179 -8.52 3.99 -8.09
N LEU A 180 -7.71 4.05 -9.15
CA LEU A 180 -7.38 2.92 -10.00
C LEU A 180 -6.57 1.86 -9.27
N GLU A 181 -5.54 2.26 -8.51
CA GLU A 181 -4.79 1.35 -7.66
C GLU A 181 -5.69 0.67 -6.61
N SER A 182 -6.61 1.44 -6.01
CA SER A 182 -7.58 0.89 -5.05
C SER A 182 -8.58 -0.06 -5.70
N LEU A 183 -9.11 0.27 -6.89
CA LEU A 183 -10.02 -0.60 -7.63
C LEU A 183 -9.29 -1.89 -8.04
N ALA A 184 -8.09 -1.76 -8.59
CA ALA A 184 -7.26 -2.88 -9.02
C ALA A 184 -6.91 -3.84 -7.87
N SER A 185 -6.70 -3.33 -6.66
CA SER A 185 -6.48 -4.16 -5.47
C SER A 185 -7.74 -4.88 -4.95
N LYS A 186 -8.94 -4.47 -5.37
CA LYS A 186 -10.22 -5.09 -4.96
C LYS A 186 -10.82 -5.97 -6.06
N SER A 187 -10.70 -5.55 -7.31
CA SER A 187 -11.31 -6.15 -8.50
C SER A 187 -10.41 -5.91 -9.72
N PRO A 188 -9.33 -6.70 -9.89
CA PRO A 188 -8.36 -6.53 -10.97
C PRO A 188 -8.98 -6.43 -12.37
N ASP A 189 -9.91 -7.33 -12.70
CA ASP A 189 -10.58 -7.36 -14.02
C ASP A 189 -11.34 -6.06 -14.31
N THR A 190 -12.17 -5.62 -13.36
CA THR A 190 -12.91 -4.36 -13.49
C THR A 190 -11.98 -3.16 -13.65
N ALA A 191 -10.83 -3.15 -12.98
CA ALA A 191 -9.84 -2.07 -13.12
C ALA A 191 -9.17 -2.07 -14.50
N ILE A 192 -8.84 -3.26 -15.03
CA ILE A 192 -8.27 -3.43 -16.38
C ILE A 192 -9.28 -2.94 -17.42
N ASP A 193 -10.53 -3.40 -17.33
CA ASP A 193 -11.59 -3.01 -18.26
C ASP A 193 -11.84 -1.50 -18.22
N TRP A 194 -11.90 -0.93 -17.02
CA TRP A 194 -12.04 0.51 -16.85
C TRP A 194 -10.86 1.26 -17.48
N PHE A 195 -9.61 0.85 -17.22
CA PHE A 195 -8.43 1.50 -17.77
C PHE A 195 -8.40 1.43 -19.30
N ARG A 196 -8.66 0.25 -19.87
CA ARG A 196 -8.71 0.06 -21.33
C ARG A 196 -9.79 0.91 -21.99
N SER A 197 -10.94 1.08 -21.34
CA SER A 197 -12.07 1.84 -21.86
C SER A 197 -11.94 3.37 -21.77
N HIS A 198 -11.05 3.87 -20.91
CA HIS A 198 -10.98 5.31 -20.61
C HIS A 198 -9.57 5.92 -20.66
N SER A 199 -8.53 5.13 -20.96
CA SER A 199 -7.14 5.59 -20.94
C SER A 199 -6.86 6.70 -21.96
N ASP A 200 -7.54 6.68 -23.11
CA ASP A 200 -7.41 7.63 -24.21
C ASP A 200 -7.84 9.07 -23.84
N ILE A 201 -8.68 9.22 -22.82
CA ILE A 201 -9.09 10.53 -22.28
C ILE A 201 -7.91 11.27 -21.61
N PHE A 202 -6.90 10.53 -21.15
CA PHE A 202 -5.75 11.07 -20.45
C PHE A 202 -4.57 11.32 -21.41
N SER A 203 -3.75 12.33 -21.11
CA SER A 203 -2.50 12.55 -21.85
C SER A 203 -1.56 11.35 -21.70
N LYS A 204 -0.63 11.14 -22.66
CA LYS A 204 0.33 10.02 -22.61
C LYS A 204 1.06 9.91 -21.26
N PRO A 205 1.64 10.98 -20.67
CA PRO A 205 2.26 10.89 -19.35
C PRO A 205 1.30 10.43 -18.24
N GLN A 206 0.05 10.89 -18.26
CA GLN A 206 -0.97 10.46 -17.30
C GLN A 206 -1.36 8.99 -17.52
N GLN A 207 -1.49 8.53 -18.77
CA GLN A 207 -1.73 7.11 -19.08
C GLN A 207 -0.63 6.23 -18.48
N GLN A 208 0.63 6.67 -18.54
CA GLN A 208 1.75 5.93 -17.96
C GLN A 208 1.65 5.81 -16.44
N LEU A 209 1.28 6.90 -15.75
CA LEU A 209 1.07 6.91 -14.31
C LEU A 209 -0.13 6.04 -13.91
N ASN A 210 -1.23 6.14 -14.66
CA ASN A 210 -2.44 5.34 -14.45
C ASN A 210 -2.16 3.85 -14.66
N TYR A 211 -1.44 3.49 -15.73
CA TYR A 211 -1.00 2.12 -15.98
C TYR A 211 -0.12 1.60 -14.84
N SER A 212 0.81 2.43 -14.37
CA SER A 212 1.63 2.08 -13.20
C SER A 212 0.76 1.80 -11.98
N ALA A 213 -0.20 2.68 -11.68
CA ALA A 213 -1.13 2.53 -10.56
C ALA A 213 -2.01 1.27 -10.67
N LEU A 214 -2.53 0.96 -11.86
CA LEU A 214 -3.26 -0.28 -12.17
C LEU A 214 -2.41 -1.50 -11.82
N VAL A 215 -1.23 -1.61 -12.42
CA VAL A 215 -0.31 -2.74 -12.20
C VAL A 215 0.06 -2.86 -10.72
N ARG A 216 0.31 -1.73 -10.03
CA ARG A 216 0.61 -1.75 -8.60
C ARG A 216 -0.53 -2.30 -7.75
N GLY A 217 -1.77 -1.94 -8.09
CA GLY A 217 -2.95 -2.43 -7.40
C GLY A 217 -3.16 -3.93 -7.61
N ILE A 218 -3.02 -4.40 -8.85
CA ILE A 218 -3.11 -5.83 -9.20
C ILE A 218 -2.03 -6.63 -8.46
N ALA A 219 -0.77 -6.16 -8.46
CA ALA A 219 0.37 -6.88 -7.88
C ALA A 219 0.23 -7.17 -6.36
N ARG A 220 -0.64 -6.44 -5.65
CA ARG A 220 -0.94 -6.67 -4.23
C ARG A 220 -1.82 -7.89 -3.97
N VAL A 221 -2.60 -8.32 -4.96
CA VAL A 221 -3.58 -9.40 -4.82
C VAL A 221 -3.33 -10.56 -5.77
N ASP A 222 -2.86 -10.27 -6.98
CA ASP A 222 -2.55 -11.26 -8.01
C ASP A 222 -1.27 -10.85 -8.75
N TYR A 223 -0.13 -11.28 -8.21
CA TYR A 223 1.17 -10.94 -8.76
C TYR A 223 1.40 -11.55 -10.15
N ALA A 224 0.87 -12.74 -10.41
CA ALA A 224 1.03 -13.42 -11.71
C ALA A 224 0.31 -12.64 -12.81
N LYS A 225 -0.90 -12.16 -12.53
CA LYS A 225 -1.65 -11.29 -13.42
C LYS A 225 -0.97 -9.94 -13.64
N ALA A 226 -0.38 -9.34 -12.60
CA ALA A 226 0.38 -8.11 -12.77
C ALA A 226 1.59 -8.29 -13.71
N LEU A 227 2.29 -9.42 -13.64
CA LEU A 227 3.37 -9.76 -14.58
C LEU A 227 2.85 -9.92 -16.01
N GLU A 228 1.71 -10.59 -16.20
CA GLU A 228 1.07 -10.73 -17.51
C GLU A 228 0.71 -9.38 -18.12
N ILE A 229 0.06 -8.49 -17.37
CA ILE A 229 -0.22 -7.13 -17.84
C ILE A 229 1.07 -6.40 -18.21
N CYS A 230 2.12 -6.51 -17.37
CA CYS A 230 3.42 -5.94 -17.68
C CYS A 230 4.03 -6.44 -19.00
N ASP A 231 3.81 -7.70 -19.39
CA ASP A 231 4.32 -8.25 -20.64
C ASP A 231 3.60 -7.69 -21.89
N GLU A 232 2.40 -7.12 -21.74
CA GLU A 232 1.61 -6.58 -22.85
C GLU A 232 2.27 -5.34 -23.50
N SER A 233 3.26 -4.71 -22.86
CA SER A 233 3.93 -3.51 -23.39
C SER A 233 5.39 -3.37 -22.95
N GLU A 234 6.22 -2.70 -23.75
CA GLU A 234 7.62 -2.39 -23.39
C GLU A 234 7.73 -1.57 -22.10
N GLN A 235 6.80 -0.63 -21.91
CA GLN A 235 6.72 0.13 -20.67
C GLN A 235 6.42 -0.78 -19.48
N GLY A 236 5.49 -1.72 -19.62
CA GLY A 236 5.17 -2.70 -18.59
C GLY A 236 6.37 -3.56 -18.21
N LYS A 237 7.14 -4.04 -19.21
CA LYS A 237 8.36 -4.84 -18.98
C LYS A 237 9.37 -4.13 -18.10
N SER A 238 9.54 -2.82 -18.26
CA SER A 238 10.43 -2.00 -17.42
C SER A 238 10.01 -1.95 -15.94
N MET A 239 8.74 -2.22 -15.63
CA MET A 239 8.22 -2.21 -14.26
C MET A 239 8.47 -3.53 -13.52
N ILE A 240 8.65 -4.64 -14.23
CA ILE A 240 8.73 -5.99 -13.67
C ILE A 240 9.75 -6.10 -12.51
N PRO A 241 11.00 -5.57 -12.63
CA PRO A 241 11.97 -5.66 -11.54
C PRO A 241 11.54 -4.97 -10.24
N ASN A 242 10.58 -4.05 -10.32
CA ASN A 242 10.10 -3.25 -9.20
C ASN A 242 8.78 -3.76 -8.60
N LEU A 243 8.07 -4.68 -9.27
CA LEU A 243 6.80 -5.20 -8.75
C LEU A 243 6.97 -5.91 -7.40
N VAL A 244 8.12 -6.56 -7.19
CA VAL A 244 8.44 -7.28 -5.95
C VAL A 244 8.38 -6.39 -4.70
N PHE A 245 8.55 -5.07 -4.84
CA PHE A 245 8.44 -4.10 -3.73
C PHE A 245 7.00 -3.88 -3.23
N LEU A 246 6.02 -4.35 -4.01
CA LEU A 246 4.59 -4.15 -3.76
C LEU A 246 3.95 -5.36 -3.09
N VAL A 247 4.67 -6.48 -3.05
CA VAL A 247 4.19 -7.74 -2.47
C VAL A 247 4.03 -7.55 -0.95
N PRO A 248 2.86 -7.90 -0.38
CA PRO A 248 2.68 -7.94 1.05
C PRO A 248 3.71 -8.84 1.75
N ARG A 249 4.04 -8.51 3.01
CA ARG A 249 5.12 -9.19 3.76
C ARG A 249 4.77 -10.60 4.21
N ASP A 250 3.50 -10.97 4.25
CA ASP A 250 3.09 -12.28 4.71
C ASP A 250 3.66 -13.40 3.83
N SER A 251 3.89 -14.56 4.44
CA SER A 251 4.55 -15.70 3.76
C SER A 251 3.78 -16.15 2.52
N ALA A 252 2.45 -16.14 2.57
CA ALA A 252 1.59 -16.61 1.49
C ALA A 252 1.70 -15.70 0.25
N SER A 253 1.59 -14.38 0.43
CA SER A 253 1.75 -13.40 -0.65
C SER A 253 3.13 -13.48 -1.30
N ARG A 254 4.19 -13.64 -0.49
CA ARG A 254 5.55 -13.81 -1.00
C ARG A 254 5.73 -15.09 -1.82
N LEU A 255 5.15 -16.20 -1.36
CA LEU A 255 5.18 -17.47 -2.07
C LEU A 255 4.43 -17.39 -3.40
N ALA A 256 3.24 -16.77 -3.39
CA ALA A 256 2.45 -16.53 -4.59
C ALA A 256 3.23 -15.69 -5.61
N ALA A 257 3.89 -14.61 -5.18
CA ALA A 257 4.73 -13.78 -6.04
C ALA A 257 5.92 -14.56 -6.64
N LEU A 258 6.62 -15.36 -5.83
CA LEU A 258 7.72 -16.20 -6.34
C LEU A 258 7.22 -17.20 -7.40
N ASN A 259 6.09 -17.85 -7.15
CA ASN A 259 5.51 -18.80 -8.11
C ASN A 259 5.09 -18.10 -9.41
N GLY A 260 4.51 -16.90 -9.32
CA GLY A 260 4.23 -16.05 -10.49
C GLY A 260 5.50 -15.72 -11.28
N LEU A 261 6.59 -15.33 -10.61
CA LEU A 261 7.88 -15.06 -11.27
C LEU A 261 8.50 -16.29 -11.92
N ARG A 262 8.40 -17.46 -11.29
CA ARG A 262 8.88 -18.74 -11.86
C ARG A 262 8.11 -19.09 -13.13
N GLN A 263 6.79 -18.96 -13.10
CA GLN A 263 5.94 -19.18 -14.26
C GLN A 263 6.25 -18.18 -15.38
N TRP A 264 6.36 -16.89 -15.04
CA TRP A 264 6.73 -15.84 -15.98
C TRP A 264 8.11 -16.09 -16.62
N SER A 265 9.12 -16.45 -15.82
CA SER A 265 10.45 -16.79 -16.32
C SER A 265 10.42 -18.01 -17.24
N LYS A 266 9.61 -19.03 -16.92
CA LYS A 266 9.39 -20.20 -17.77
C LYS A 266 8.73 -19.85 -19.11
N ARG A 267 7.72 -18.98 -19.13
CA ARG A 267 7.09 -18.49 -20.38
C ARG A 267 8.10 -17.78 -21.29
N HIS A 268 9.11 -17.15 -20.70
CA HIS A 268 10.21 -16.49 -21.42
C HIS A 268 11.40 -17.41 -21.67
N ASN A 269 11.18 -18.74 -21.70
CA ASN A 269 12.21 -19.75 -21.95
C ASN A 269 13.46 -19.60 -21.09
N HIS A 270 13.31 -19.08 -19.87
CA HIS A 270 14.43 -18.83 -18.97
C HIS A 270 15.54 -17.96 -19.58
N SER A 271 15.17 -16.98 -20.40
CA SER A 271 16.09 -15.96 -20.91
C SER A 271 16.96 -15.37 -19.79
N GLU A 272 18.17 -14.91 -20.12
CA GLU A 272 19.07 -14.30 -19.14
C GLU A 272 18.42 -13.13 -18.38
N GLY A 273 17.65 -12.29 -19.09
CA GLY A 273 16.89 -11.20 -18.49
C GLY A 273 15.83 -11.68 -17.49
N SER A 274 15.02 -12.67 -17.87
CA SER A 274 13.97 -13.20 -16.98
C SER A 274 14.53 -13.95 -15.77
N GLN A 275 15.64 -14.66 -15.94
CA GLN A 275 16.37 -15.30 -14.86
C GLN A 275 16.98 -14.28 -13.89
N THR A 276 17.56 -13.21 -14.42
CA THR A 276 18.11 -12.12 -13.59
C THR A 276 17.03 -11.46 -12.74
N VAL A 277 15.86 -11.20 -13.33
CA VAL A 277 14.69 -10.67 -12.60
C VAL A 277 14.22 -11.65 -11.51
N LEU A 278 14.08 -12.93 -11.83
CA LEU A 278 13.67 -13.97 -10.89
C LEU A 278 14.66 -14.05 -9.71
N SER A 279 15.96 -14.20 -9.98
CA SER A 279 16.99 -14.26 -8.95
C SER A 279 16.97 -13.01 -8.06
N ASN A 280 16.99 -11.81 -8.64
CA ASN A 280 16.96 -10.56 -7.87
C ASN A 280 15.71 -10.42 -6.99
N SER A 281 14.58 -10.95 -7.46
CA SER A 281 13.32 -10.93 -6.72
C SER A 281 13.31 -11.93 -5.57
N VAL A 282 13.98 -13.09 -5.70
CA VAL A 282 14.07 -14.10 -4.62
C VAL A 282 14.63 -13.50 -3.34
N MET A 283 15.77 -12.81 -3.41
CA MET A 283 16.36 -12.18 -2.22
C MET A 283 15.41 -11.12 -1.62
N ARG A 284 14.76 -10.30 -2.46
CA ARG A 284 13.82 -9.28 -1.98
C ARG A 284 12.59 -9.88 -1.30
N LEU A 285 12.01 -10.93 -1.88
CA LEU A 285 10.91 -11.68 -1.29
C LEU A 285 11.35 -12.33 0.01
N ALA A 286 12.51 -12.97 0.05
CA ALA A 286 13.05 -13.60 1.24
C ALA A 286 13.10 -12.64 2.44
N HIS A 287 13.46 -11.37 2.19
CA HIS A 287 13.54 -10.32 3.21
C HIS A 287 12.29 -9.45 3.38
N GLY A 288 11.14 -9.80 2.78
CA GLY A 288 9.88 -9.05 2.99
C GLY A 288 9.83 -7.70 2.27
N GLY A 289 10.54 -7.55 1.15
CA GLY A 289 10.28 -6.56 0.12
C GLY A 289 10.59 -5.09 0.43
N ARG A 290 10.99 -4.69 1.65
CA ARG A 290 11.32 -3.28 1.97
C ARG A 290 12.58 -3.13 2.80
N VAL A 291 13.50 -2.29 2.32
CA VAL A 291 14.88 -2.15 2.82
C VAL A 291 14.99 -1.45 4.19
N HIS A 292 14.01 -0.63 4.60
CA HIS A 292 14.26 0.41 5.62
C HIS A 292 13.41 0.40 6.89
N LEU A 293 12.34 -0.39 7.01
CA LEU A 293 11.39 -0.22 8.11
C LEU A 293 11.36 -1.36 9.11
N ASP A 294 11.49 -2.62 8.68
CA ASP A 294 11.75 -3.76 9.56
C ASP A 294 12.45 -4.84 8.75
N LYS A 295 13.65 -5.24 9.16
CA LYS A 295 14.38 -6.31 8.48
C LYS A 295 13.91 -7.66 9.00
N ALA A 296 13.61 -8.60 8.10
CA ALA A 296 13.26 -9.97 8.47
C ALA A 296 14.44 -10.62 9.23
N ASP A 297 14.11 -11.39 10.27
CA ASP A 297 15.10 -12.17 11.02
C ASP A 297 15.68 -13.30 10.17
N PHE A 298 16.95 -13.65 10.38
CA PHE A 298 17.62 -14.76 9.69
C PHE A 298 16.76 -16.04 9.69
N GLY A 299 16.24 -16.45 10.85
CA GLY A 299 15.39 -17.64 10.97
C GLY A 299 14.08 -17.56 10.18
N GLU A 300 13.46 -16.37 10.09
CA GLU A 300 12.28 -16.14 9.27
C GLU A 300 12.61 -16.31 7.78
N VAL A 301 13.71 -15.70 7.35
CA VAL A 301 14.18 -15.78 5.96
C VAL A 301 14.47 -17.23 5.57
N MET A 302 15.20 -17.98 6.41
CA MET A 302 15.52 -19.39 6.17
C MET A 302 14.26 -20.27 6.15
N THR A 303 13.33 -20.03 7.06
CA THR A 303 12.05 -20.75 7.10
C THR A 303 11.25 -20.50 5.82
N TRP A 304 11.14 -19.24 5.39
CA TRP A 304 10.47 -18.89 4.16
C TRP A 304 11.14 -19.52 2.93
N MET A 305 12.47 -19.45 2.81
CA MET A 305 13.20 -20.04 1.68
C MET A 305 12.99 -21.56 1.59
N LYS A 306 12.97 -22.25 2.74
CA LYS A 306 12.66 -23.69 2.81
C LYS A 306 11.23 -23.98 2.34
N GLN A 307 10.24 -23.22 2.84
CA GLN A 307 8.84 -23.35 2.42
C GLN A 307 8.67 -23.08 0.91
N ALA A 308 9.34 -22.04 0.41
CA ALA A 308 9.33 -21.64 -0.98
C ALA A 308 10.09 -22.59 -1.92
N LYS A 309 10.80 -23.57 -1.36
CA LYS A 309 11.66 -24.52 -2.09
C LYS A 309 12.59 -23.76 -3.04
N VAL A 310 13.28 -22.75 -2.51
CA VAL A 310 14.24 -21.96 -3.31
C VAL A 310 15.34 -22.89 -3.81
N THR A 311 15.55 -22.88 -5.11
CA THR A 311 16.54 -23.74 -5.79
C THR A 311 17.95 -23.15 -5.68
N GLN A 312 18.97 -23.97 -5.91
CA GLN A 312 20.37 -23.51 -5.91
C GLN A 312 20.62 -22.39 -6.94
N GLY A 313 20.00 -22.47 -8.12
CA GLY A 313 20.11 -21.41 -9.13
C GLY A 313 19.52 -20.08 -8.66
N GLU A 314 18.41 -20.11 -7.92
CA GLU A 314 17.76 -18.94 -7.35
C GLU A 314 18.54 -18.33 -6.17
N LEU A 315 19.21 -19.18 -5.37
CA LEU A 315 20.07 -18.74 -4.27
C LEU A 315 21.26 -17.90 -4.73
N GLY A 316 21.66 -18.01 -6.01
CA GLY A 316 22.72 -17.17 -6.59
C GLY A 316 22.51 -15.66 -6.39
N ALA A 317 21.29 -15.21 -6.15
CA ALA A 317 20.98 -13.81 -5.84
C ALA A 317 21.66 -13.28 -4.56
N PHE A 318 21.90 -14.14 -3.57
CA PHE A 318 22.51 -13.76 -2.31
C PHE A 318 24.00 -13.46 -2.45
N VAL A 319 24.68 -14.08 -3.42
CA VAL A 319 26.11 -13.90 -3.69
C VAL A 319 26.39 -12.90 -4.80
N ARG A 320 25.47 -12.70 -5.76
CA ARG A 320 25.61 -11.67 -6.81
C ARG A 320 25.47 -10.27 -6.23
N THR A 321 26.37 -9.35 -6.62
CA THR A 321 26.41 -7.97 -6.13
C THR A 321 25.79 -6.94 -7.09
N SER A 322 25.17 -7.37 -8.18
CA SER A 322 24.88 -6.50 -9.33
C SER A 322 23.71 -5.53 -9.15
N SER A 323 22.88 -5.65 -8.10
CA SER A 323 21.75 -4.71 -7.93
C SER A 323 21.15 -4.60 -6.52
N VAL A 324 21.49 -5.50 -5.61
CA VAL A 324 20.85 -5.56 -4.28
C VAL A 324 21.90 -5.97 -3.26
N ASP A 325 22.18 -5.13 -2.27
CA ASP A 325 23.23 -5.40 -1.29
C ASP A 325 22.67 -6.05 -0.02
N LEU A 326 23.09 -7.28 0.28
CA LEU A 326 22.63 -8.07 1.43
C LEU A 326 22.70 -7.30 2.75
N ILE A 327 23.73 -6.47 2.93
CA ILE A 327 23.95 -5.67 4.15
C ILE A 327 22.77 -4.72 4.45
N HIS A 328 22.01 -4.33 3.42
CA HIS A 328 20.85 -3.47 3.57
C HIS A 328 19.60 -4.24 4.00
N TYR A 329 19.54 -5.56 3.80
CA TYR A 329 18.38 -6.40 4.11
C TYR A 329 18.50 -7.21 5.40
N ILE A 330 19.72 -7.40 5.92
CA ILE A 330 19.94 -8.16 7.17
C ILE A 330 19.99 -7.28 8.41
N LYS A 331 19.52 -7.80 9.54
CA LYS A 331 19.79 -7.18 10.84
C LYS A 331 21.29 -7.24 11.14
N PRO A 332 21.95 -6.13 11.48
CA PRO A 332 23.39 -6.11 11.72
C PRO A 332 23.89 -7.15 12.73
N GLU A 333 23.11 -7.39 13.79
CA GLU A 333 23.37 -8.35 14.85
C GLU A 333 23.36 -9.81 14.40
N GLN A 334 22.74 -10.11 13.25
CA GLN A 334 22.67 -11.44 12.65
C GLN A 334 23.76 -11.66 11.58
N ALA A 335 24.69 -10.72 11.40
CA ALA A 335 25.71 -10.81 10.36
C ALA A 335 26.57 -12.08 10.46
N GLY A 336 26.80 -12.61 11.67
CA GLY A 336 27.49 -13.88 11.89
C GLY A 336 26.74 -15.08 11.33
N GLU A 337 25.42 -15.18 11.59
CA GLU A 337 24.57 -16.25 11.05
C GLU A 337 24.54 -16.21 9.51
N TRP A 338 24.48 -15.01 8.93
CA TRP A 338 24.58 -14.82 7.49
C TRP A 338 25.94 -15.22 6.94
N ALA A 339 27.04 -14.92 7.64
CA ALA A 339 28.38 -15.33 7.23
C ALA A 339 28.55 -16.85 7.25
N GLU A 340 28.09 -17.52 8.31
CA GLU A 340 28.09 -18.99 8.40
C GLU A 340 27.30 -19.62 7.28
N TRP A 341 26.07 -19.15 7.06
CA TRP A 341 25.21 -19.67 6.00
C TRP A 341 25.81 -19.47 4.61
N LEU A 342 26.40 -18.31 4.33
CA LEU A 342 27.07 -18.04 3.06
C LEU A 342 28.27 -18.96 2.83
N GLY A 343 29.12 -19.16 3.84
CA GLY A 343 30.30 -20.03 3.73
C GLY A 343 29.97 -21.52 3.67
N TYR A 344 28.82 -21.92 4.19
CA TYR A 344 28.33 -23.30 4.10
C TYR A 344 27.60 -23.58 2.78
N THR A 345 26.83 -22.62 2.28
CA THR A 345 25.90 -22.83 1.15
C THR A 345 26.57 -22.68 -0.21
N PHE A 346 27.60 -21.84 -0.32
CA PHE A 346 28.23 -21.49 -1.58
C PHE A 346 29.70 -21.86 -1.59
N SER A 347 30.29 -21.98 -2.79
CA SER A 347 31.74 -22.15 -2.90
C SER A 347 32.49 -20.92 -2.37
N GLU A 348 33.79 -21.10 -2.10
CA GLU A 348 34.67 -20.02 -1.66
C GLU A 348 34.63 -18.84 -2.64
N ASP A 349 34.78 -19.11 -3.94
CA ASP A 349 34.75 -18.09 -5.00
C ASP A 349 33.43 -17.30 -5.04
N GLN A 350 32.30 -17.97 -4.81
CA GLN A 350 30.97 -17.35 -4.82
C GLN A 350 30.73 -16.48 -3.57
N SER A 351 31.11 -16.97 -2.39
CA SER A 351 30.80 -16.32 -1.11
C SER A 351 31.79 -15.22 -0.72
N THR A 352 33.06 -15.31 -1.17
CA THR A 352 34.16 -14.42 -0.75
C THR A 352 33.79 -12.95 -0.79
N ARG A 353 33.25 -12.47 -1.91
CA ARG A 353 32.90 -11.05 -2.06
C ARG A 353 31.87 -10.59 -1.03
N ARG A 354 30.86 -11.41 -0.73
CA ARG A 354 29.83 -11.07 0.27
C ARG A 354 30.37 -11.14 1.69
N LEU A 355 31.20 -12.13 1.99
CA LEU A 355 31.86 -12.26 3.29
C LEU A 355 32.76 -11.04 3.57
N LYS A 356 33.53 -10.60 2.58
CA LYS A 356 34.33 -9.36 2.67
C LYS A 356 33.45 -8.12 2.89
N GLN A 357 32.32 -8.01 2.19
CA GLN A 357 31.37 -6.90 2.41
C GLN A 357 30.78 -6.89 3.82
N LEU A 358 30.46 -8.06 4.40
CA LEU A 358 30.01 -8.16 5.78
C LEU A 358 31.09 -7.72 6.77
N ALA A 359 32.35 -8.07 6.51
CA ALA A 359 33.49 -7.73 7.36
C ALA A 359 33.81 -6.21 7.34
N THR A 360 33.75 -5.59 6.16
CA THR A 360 34.18 -4.20 5.94
C THR A 360 33.07 -3.17 6.16
N SER A 361 31.79 -3.56 6.05
CA SER A 361 30.67 -2.64 6.23
C SER A 361 30.57 -2.11 7.66
N ASN A 362 30.51 -0.77 7.80
CA ASN A 362 30.33 -0.10 9.09
C ASN A 362 29.10 -0.57 9.87
N ARG A 363 28.09 -1.12 9.19
CA ARG A 363 26.86 -1.61 9.83
C ARG A 363 27.11 -2.94 10.56
N THR A 364 27.86 -3.84 9.94
CA THR A 364 28.00 -5.24 10.37
C THR A 364 29.35 -5.52 11.05
N LYS A 365 30.37 -4.70 10.81
CA LYS A 365 31.77 -4.90 11.27
C LYS A 365 31.89 -5.22 12.77
N LYS A 366 31.20 -4.49 13.65
CA LYS A 366 31.22 -4.75 15.11
C LYS A 366 30.68 -6.15 15.45
N TYR A 367 29.61 -6.57 14.79
CA TYR A 367 28.96 -7.85 15.03
C TYR A 367 29.78 -9.01 14.45
N ILE A 368 30.37 -8.82 13.27
CA ILE A 368 31.29 -9.78 12.66
C ILE A 368 32.54 -9.98 13.54
N LYS A 369 33.13 -8.89 14.05
CA LYS A 369 34.26 -8.98 15.00
C LYS A 369 33.90 -9.74 16.28
N LYS A 370 32.66 -9.60 16.78
CA LYS A 370 32.19 -10.37 17.94
C LYS A 370 31.97 -11.85 17.57
N TRP A 371 31.38 -12.12 16.42
CA TRP A 371 31.11 -13.48 15.95
C TRP A 371 32.40 -14.27 15.76
N ILE A 372 33.45 -13.67 15.19
CA ILE A 372 34.70 -14.38 14.86
C ILE A 372 35.43 -14.97 16.08
N THR A 373 35.24 -14.38 17.27
CA THR A 373 35.88 -14.86 18.51
C THR A 373 35.24 -16.15 19.04
N THR A 374 34.02 -16.44 18.62
CA THR A 374 33.25 -17.62 19.08
C THR A 374 32.91 -18.59 17.95
N ALA A 375 33.06 -18.17 16.68
CA ALA A 375 32.77 -18.98 15.51
C ALA A 375 33.72 -20.18 15.41
N ALA A 376 33.16 -21.33 15.02
CA ALA A 376 33.95 -22.50 14.66
C ALA A 376 34.84 -22.20 13.43
N ASP A 377 35.95 -22.93 13.30
CA ASP A 377 36.82 -22.78 12.14
C ASP A 377 36.11 -23.26 10.86
N GLY A 378 36.26 -22.48 9.78
CA GLY A 378 35.61 -22.75 8.51
C GLY A 378 35.90 -21.68 7.46
N PRO A 379 35.42 -21.87 6.20
CA PRO A 379 35.73 -20.98 5.08
C PRO A 379 35.34 -19.52 5.34
N ALA A 380 34.14 -19.29 5.89
CA ALA A 380 33.67 -17.95 6.23
C ALA A 380 34.57 -17.23 7.23
N LYS A 381 34.96 -17.91 8.31
CA LYS A 381 35.84 -17.36 9.34
C LYS A 381 37.21 -17.02 8.75
N LYS A 382 37.81 -17.93 7.97
CA LYS A 382 39.11 -17.72 7.32
C LYS A 382 39.12 -16.47 6.43
N ILE A 383 38.14 -16.35 5.52
CA ILE A 383 38.03 -15.19 4.61
C ILE A 383 37.86 -13.90 5.40
N ILE A 384 36.98 -13.90 6.41
CA ILE A 384 36.68 -12.70 7.20
C ILE A 384 37.89 -12.29 8.06
N THR A 385 38.61 -13.24 8.67
CA THR A 385 39.83 -12.93 9.44
C THR A 385 40.86 -12.23 8.56
N GLN A 386 41.15 -12.79 7.39
CA GLN A 386 42.11 -12.23 6.44
C GLN A 386 41.73 -10.81 6.00
N GLU A 387 40.44 -10.55 5.78
CA GLU A 387 39.95 -9.21 5.40
C GLU A 387 40.02 -8.20 6.54
N LEU A 388 39.92 -8.64 7.80
CA LEU A 388 39.99 -7.74 8.97
C LEU A 388 41.42 -7.38 9.40
N GLU A 389 42.41 -8.15 8.92
CA GLU A 389 43.85 -7.92 9.16
C GLU A 389 44.47 -6.94 8.15
N GLN A 390 43.79 -6.70 7.03
CA GLN A 390 44.11 -5.67 6.03
C GLN A 390 43.53 -4.31 6.45
#